data_AF-A0A6M0QCJ6-F1
#
_entry.id   AF-A0A6M0QCJ6-F1
#
_cell.length_a   1.000
_cell.length_b   1.000
_cell.length_c   1.000
_cell.angle_alpha   90.00
_cell.angle_beta   90.00
_cell.angle_gamma   90.00
#
_symmetry.space_group_name_H-M   'P 1'
#
loop_
_entity.id
_entity.type
_entity.pdbx_description
1 polymer ?
#
loop_
_entity_poly.entity_id
_entity_poly.type
_entity_poly.pdbx_seq_one_letter_code
_entity_poly.pdbx_strand_id
1 'polypeptide(L)'
;MYVNLYKRLFDLFFSICLLILFSPVMMAVAIVVKLTLGSPILFRQKRPGLQGQPFEIYKFRTMTNGTDEAGQLVSDEKRVTKIGQLLRKYSVDELPQLINVIKGEMSLIGPRPLMMEYLPLYNSFQKRRHEMKPGLTGWAQVNGRNAISWDQKFKLDVWYVDHCSLYLDLKIMMFTLKKVVSTRDVQSPGHVNMPFFTGNNEDDRKQNTPIFLSPPDMGEVERNLLIEAFDSNWIAPLGPHVDLFEKEFAEMIGSKGAVATSSGTAALHLALRLLDVGPGDLVFCSSLTFVASANPILYQGAEPIFIDSDRDTWNMCPQALRKAFEICMGQYGKLPKAVIVVNLYGQCAKYDEIKEICDYYHVPIIEDAAESLGATYKGKPSGTFGEFGVFSFNGNKIITTSGGGMLVSENLEALKKARYLASQARLPAVHYQHEEVGYNYRLSNLLAAVGRGQLTKLSQKVQKKREIFNTYCNELSMFQGIEFMPEMTDAYSTKWLTCMIIDQKLTKINRNLILEAMQKQNIEARPVWKPLHLQPVYKNKPFITIQENGSVAEHLFKNGICLPSGTSLTTIEQKRVIHVIKSALGQNQSEVT
;
A
#
# COMPACT_ATOMS: atom_id res chain seq x y z
N MET A 1 45.16 -2.72 -6.57
CA MET A 1 46.41 -2.37 -7.30
C MET A 1 46.15 -1.58 -8.59
N TYR A 2 45.21 -2.01 -9.45
CA TYR A 2 44.91 -1.33 -10.72
C TYR A 2 44.56 0.16 -10.58
N VAL A 3 43.54 0.47 -9.75
CA VAL A 3 43.03 1.84 -9.54
C VAL A 3 44.10 2.81 -9.03
N ASN A 4 44.95 2.37 -8.09
CA ASN A 4 45.86 3.25 -7.37
C ASN A 4 47.18 3.53 -8.13
N LEU A 5 47.61 2.63 -9.03
CA LEU A 5 48.92 2.75 -9.69
C LEU A 5 48.85 2.65 -11.22
N TYR A 6 48.23 1.60 -11.75
CA TYR A 6 48.25 1.31 -13.18
C TYR A 6 47.26 2.15 -13.99
N LYS A 7 46.10 2.48 -13.42
CA LYS A 7 45.08 3.32 -14.05
C LYS A 7 45.67 4.67 -14.51
N ARG A 8 46.51 5.30 -13.68
CA ARG A 8 47.10 6.59 -13.99
C ARG A 8 48.10 6.52 -15.14
N LEU A 9 48.95 5.49 -15.17
CA LEU A 9 49.90 5.26 -16.26
C LEU A 9 49.16 4.98 -17.58
N PHE A 10 48.11 4.16 -17.52
CA PHE A 10 47.21 3.90 -18.64
C PHE A 10 46.59 5.20 -19.18
N ASP A 11 45.94 5.98 -18.30
CA ASP A 11 45.29 7.23 -18.68
C ASP A 11 46.27 8.23 -19.31
N LEU A 12 47.47 8.38 -18.73
CA LEU A 12 48.49 9.30 -19.22
C LEU A 12 49.04 8.88 -20.59
N PHE A 13 49.40 7.59 -20.75
CA PHE A 13 49.91 7.07 -22.01
C PHE A 13 48.90 7.26 -23.15
N PHE A 14 47.67 6.77 -22.97
CA PHE A 14 46.65 6.86 -24.02
C PHE A 14 46.19 8.30 -24.26
N SER A 15 46.12 9.16 -23.25
CA SER A 15 45.75 10.57 -23.47
C SER A 15 46.80 11.33 -24.27
N ILE A 16 48.09 11.07 -24.04
CA ILE A 16 49.18 11.68 -24.83
C ILE A 16 49.10 11.21 -26.28
N CYS A 17 48.93 9.90 -26.51
CA CYS A 17 48.76 9.35 -27.86
C CYS A 17 47.55 9.97 -28.58
N LEU A 18 46.40 10.04 -27.91
CA LEU A 18 45.19 10.66 -28.46
C LEU A 18 45.38 12.16 -28.71
N LEU A 19 46.05 12.88 -27.81
CA LEU A 19 46.29 14.31 -27.97
C LEU A 19 47.20 14.60 -29.16
N ILE A 20 48.26 13.82 -29.36
CA ILE A 20 49.14 13.93 -30.54
C ILE A 20 48.36 13.61 -31.81
N LEU A 21 47.65 12.47 -31.83
CA LEU A 21 46.87 12.01 -32.97
C LEU A 21 45.81 13.02 -33.40
N PHE A 22 45.09 13.61 -32.44
CA PHE A 22 44.02 14.56 -32.72
C PHE A 22 44.47 16.03 -32.72
N SER A 23 45.75 16.33 -32.48
CA SER A 23 46.26 17.72 -32.48
C SER A 23 46.01 18.48 -33.79
N PRO A 24 46.11 17.89 -35.00
CA PRO A 24 45.80 18.62 -36.24
C PRO A 24 44.31 18.95 -36.34
N VAL A 25 43.45 18.01 -35.91
CA VAL A 25 41.99 18.19 -35.89
C VAL A 25 41.62 19.27 -34.88
N MET A 26 42.20 19.24 -33.68
CA MET A 26 41.97 20.24 -32.64
C MET A 26 42.42 21.64 -33.09
N MET A 27 43.54 21.75 -33.81
CA MET A 27 44.01 23.02 -34.39
C MET A 27 43.02 23.55 -35.44
N ALA A 28 42.57 22.70 -36.37
CA ALA A 28 41.57 23.08 -37.36
C ALA A 28 40.26 23.54 -36.70
N VAL A 29 39.76 22.79 -35.71
CA VAL A 29 38.55 23.14 -34.95
C VAL A 29 38.76 24.46 -34.20
N ALA A 30 39.92 24.70 -33.61
CA ALA A 30 40.23 25.95 -32.93
C ALA A 30 40.14 27.17 -33.87
N ILE A 31 40.68 27.04 -35.09
CA ILE A 31 40.58 28.07 -36.14
C ILE A 31 39.11 28.28 -36.53
N VAL A 32 38.36 27.20 -36.81
CA VAL A 32 36.94 27.29 -37.18
C VAL A 32 36.12 27.95 -36.06
N VAL A 33 36.30 27.55 -34.81
CA VAL A 33 35.61 28.15 -33.66
C VAL A 33 36.00 29.61 -33.50
N LYS A 34 37.27 29.97 -33.68
CA LYS A 34 37.73 31.37 -33.62
C LYS A 34 37.08 32.22 -34.70
N LEU A 35 36.98 31.72 -35.93
CA LEU A 35 36.37 32.43 -37.07
C LEU A 35 34.85 32.55 -36.95
N THR A 36 34.18 31.56 -36.34
CA THR A 36 32.71 31.47 -36.34
C THR A 36 32.06 31.94 -35.04
N LEU A 37 32.73 31.77 -33.90
CA LEU A 37 32.22 32.10 -32.56
C LEU A 37 33.10 33.12 -31.82
N GLY A 38 34.24 33.53 -32.41
CA GLY A 38 35.14 34.51 -31.83
C GLY A 38 35.98 33.95 -30.67
N SER A 39 36.26 34.80 -29.67
CA SER A 39 36.98 34.41 -28.46
C SER A 39 36.08 34.50 -27.24
N PRO A 40 36.25 33.59 -26.25
CA PRO A 40 37.25 32.52 -26.18
C PRO A 40 36.94 31.30 -27.06
N ILE A 41 38.00 30.60 -27.51
CA ILE A 41 37.89 29.35 -28.30
C ILE A 41 37.41 28.20 -27.41
N LEU A 42 37.92 28.14 -26.18
CA LEU A 42 37.57 27.13 -25.21
C LEU A 42 36.45 27.63 -24.30
N PHE A 43 35.47 26.77 -24.08
CA PHE A 43 34.49 26.87 -23.01
C PHE A 43 35.04 26.18 -21.76
N ARG A 44 34.90 26.85 -20.61
CA ARG A 44 35.31 26.35 -19.30
C ARG A 44 34.10 26.26 -18.38
N GLN A 45 34.00 25.18 -17.62
CA GLN A 45 32.93 25.01 -16.64
C GLN A 45 33.43 24.23 -15.42
N LYS A 46 33.02 24.65 -14.23
CA LYS A 46 33.30 23.92 -12.99
C LYS A 46 32.49 22.63 -12.93
N ARG A 47 33.14 21.54 -12.52
CA ARG A 47 32.57 20.20 -12.40
C ARG A 47 33.10 19.50 -11.15
N PRO A 48 32.34 18.56 -10.57
CA PRO A 48 32.78 17.78 -9.44
C PRO A 48 33.80 16.71 -9.87
N GLY A 49 34.96 16.71 -9.22
CA GLY A 49 36.07 15.79 -9.41
C GLY A 49 36.08 14.66 -8.38
N LEU A 50 37.29 14.15 -8.11
CA LEU A 50 37.54 13.16 -7.06
C LEU A 50 37.11 13.72 -5.70
N GLN A 51 36.37 12.93 -4.92
CA GLN A 51 35.77 13.33 -3.66
C GLN A 51 34.89 14.60 -3.76
N GLY A 52 34.33 14.86 -4.95
CA GLY A 52 33.48 16.03 -5.21
C GLY A 52 34.23 17.35 -5.32
N GLN A 53 35.58 17.35 -5.28
CA GLN A 53 36.37 18.58 -5.36
C GLN A 53 36.22 19.25 -6.74
N PRO A 54 35.95 20.56 -6.81
CA PRO A 54 35.69 21.25 -8.07
C PRO A 54 36.95 21.34 -8.95
N PHE A 55 36.79 21.08 -10.25
CA PHE A 55 37.81 21.34 -11.28
C PHE A 55 37.17 21.93 -12.54
N GLU A 56 37.98 22.52 -13.43
CA GLU A 56 37.48 23.11 -14.68
C GLU A 56 37.61 22.13 -15.85
N ILE A 57 36.50 21.76 -16.48
CA ILE A 57 36.54 21.03 -17.75
C ILE A 57 36.81 21.98 -18.91
N TYR A 58 37.57 21.52 -19.90
CA TYR A 58 37.80 22.23 -21.16
C TYR A 58 36.97 21.63 -22.29
N LYS A 59 36.24 22.47 -23.04
CA LYS A 59 35.57 22.07 -24.28
C LYS A 59 35.81 23.10 -25.37
N PHE A 60 35.68 22.73 -26.63
CA PHE A 60 35.51 23.74 -27.68
C PHE A 60 34.16 24.42 -27.52
N ARG A 61 34.13 25.73 -27.74
CA ARG A 61 32.87 26.48 -27.73
C ARG A 61 32.00 26.02 -28.91
N THR A 62 30.77 25.62 -28.62
CA THR A 62 29.80 25.11 -29.61
C THR A 62 28.51 25.95 -29.69
N MET A 63 28.42 27.00 -28.86
CA MET A 63 27.23 27.83 -28.72
C MET A 63 27.57 29.33 -28.69
N THR A 64 26.64 30.13 -29.19
CA THR A 64 26.67 31.60 -29.08
C THR A 64 26.21 32.07 -27.71
N ASN A 65 26.45 33.35 -27.39
CA ASN A 65 25.93 34.01 -26.19
C ASN A 65 24.60 34.74 -26.48
N GLY A 66 23.79 34.23 -27.41
CA GLY A 66 22.53 34.89 -27.79
C GLY A 66 21.61 35.06 -26.59
N THR A 67 21.12 36.28 -26.38
CA THR A 67 20.13 36.62 -25.35
C THR A 67 18.80 37.01 -25.99
N ASP A 68 17.71 36.86 -25.27
CA ASP A 68 16.40 37.41 -25.63
C ASP A 68 16.36 38.92 -25.36
N GLU A 69 15.20 39.53 -25.63
CA GLU A 69 14.94 40.96 -25.42
C GLU A 69 15.06 41.39 -23.95
N ALA A 70 14.99 40.45 -23.01
CA ALA A 70 15.17 40.67 -21.58
C ALA A 70 16.62 40.47 -21.10
N GLY A 71 17.55 40.17 -22.01
CA GLY A 71 18.96 39.92 -21.69
C GLY A 71 19.23 38.53 -21.10
N GLN A 72 18.25 37.62 -21.11
CA GLN A 72 18.44 36.22 -20.68
C GLN A 72 18.90 35.35 -21.84
N LEU A 73 19.75 34.35 -21.58
CA LEU A 73 20.24 33.46 -22.63
C LEU A 73 19.08 32.69 -23.28
N VAL A 74 18.97 32.75 -24.61
CA VAL A 74 17.94 31.96 -25.33
C VAL A 74 18.21 30.47 -25.20
N SER A 75 17.19 29.64 -25.44
CA SER A 75 17.30 28.18 -25.29
C SER A 75 18.49 27.59 -26.05
N ASP A 76 19.02 26.47 -25.53
CA ASP A 76 20.20 25.82 -26.08
C ASP A 76 20.05 25.51 -27.58
N GLU A 77 18.87 25.08 -28.01
CA GLU A 77 18.55 24.78 -29.41
C GLU A 77 18.76 25.98 -30.34
N LYS A 78 18.48 27.20 -29.87
CA LYS A 78 18.66 28.44 -30.63
C LYS A 78 20.11 28.95 -30.60
N ARG A 79 20.92 28.50 -29.64
CA ARG A 79 22.31 28.96 -29.45
C ARG A 79 23.37 28.05 -30.06
N VAL A 80 23.08 26.77 -30.32
CA VAL A 80 24.03 25.84 -30.94
C VAL A 80 24.15 26.12 -32.45
N THR A 81 25.36 26.39 -32.94
CA THR A 81 25.60 26.61 -34.38
C THR A 81 25.61 25.29 -35.16
N LYS A 82 25.45 25.33 -36.49
CA LYS A 82 25.57 24.12 -37.36
C LYS A 82 26.91 23.39 -37.14
N ILE A 83 28.00 24.15 -37.00
CA ILE A 83 29.33 23.63 -36.68
C ILE A 83 29.34 23.05 -35.26
N GLY A 84 28.73 23.74 -34.29
CA GLY A 84 28.57 23.24 -32.92
C GLY A 84 27.81 21.91 -32.85
N GLN A 85 26.76 21.74 -33.66
CA GLN A 85 26.02 20.48 -33.79
C GLN A 85 26.92 19.35 -34.31
N LEU A 86 27.74 19.63 -35.34
CA LEU A 86 28.68 18.66 -35.89
C LEU A 86 29.75 18.26 -34.86
N LEU A 87 30.33 19.23 -34.16
CA LEU A 87 31.36 18.97 -33.14
C LEU A 87 30.82 18.10 -32.00
N ARG A 88 29.59 18.37 -31.53
CA ARG A 88 28.91 17.55 -30.50
C ARG A 88 28.58 16.15 -31.00
N LYS A 89 28.12 16.03 -32.25
CA LYS A 89 27.75 14.75 -32.87
C LYS A 89 28.91 13.75 -32.84
N TYR A 90 30.11 14.21 -33.15
CA TYR A 90 31.33 13.38 -33.17
C TYR A 90 32.15 13.49 -31.87
N SER A 91 31.63 14.17 -30.83
CA SER A 91 32.31 14.42 -29.55
C SER A 91 33.69 15.09 -29.68
N VAL A 92 33.92 15.80 -30.79
CA VAL A 92 35.16 16.53 -31.06
C VAL A 92 35.27 17.74 -30.13
N ASP A 93 34.14 18.28 -29.68
CA ASP A 93 34.08 19.39 -28.72
C ASP A 93 34.70 19.05 -27.36
N GLU A 94 34.82 17.76 -27.03
CA GLU A 94 35.33 17.28 -25.75
C GLU A 94 36.82 16.91 -25.76
N LEU A 95 37.47 16.88 -26.93
CA LEU A 95 38.90 16.57 -27.04
C LEU A 95 39.83 17.43 -26.15
N PRO A 96 39.55 18.73 -25.89
CA PRO A 96 40.34 19.51 -24.95
C PRO A 96 40.40 18.93 -23.52
N GLN A 97 39.44 18.08 -23.13
CA GLN A 97 39.46 17.39 -21.83
C GLN A 97 40.62 16.39 -21.68
N LEU A 98 41.28 15.98 -22.77
CA LEU A 98 42.52 15.20 -22.69
C LEU A 98 43.60 15.95 -21.88
N ILE A 99 43.58 17.29 -21.89
CA ILE A 99 44.44 18.12 -21.04
C ILE A 99 44.09 17.91 -19.56
N ASN A 100 42.80 17.83 -19.21
CA ASN A 100 42.37 17.53 -17.83
C ASN A 100 42.83 16.13 -17.39
N VAL A 101 42.83 15.15 -18.31
CA VAL A 101 43.36 13.83 -18.02
C VAL A 101 44.87 13.90 -17.79
N ILE A 102 45.63 14.60 -18.62
CA ILE A 102 47.07 14.78 -18.43
C ILE A 102 47.38 15.51 -17.11
N LYS A 103 46.61 16.53 -16.72
CA LYS A 103 46.72 17.21 -15.41
C LYS A 103 46.38 16.30 -14.22
N GLY A 104 45.71 15.18 -14.46
CA GLY A 104 45.27 14.25 -13.43
C GLY A 104 43.99 14.68 -12.73
N GLU A 105 43.23 15.63 -13.28
CA GLU A 105 41.91 16.04 -12.81
C GLU A 105 40.81 15.08 -13.29
N MET A 106 41.03 14.44 -14.46
CA MET A 106 40.15 13.45 -15.07
C MET A 106 40.88 12.12 -15.34
N SER A 107 40.10 11.09 -15.66
CA SER A 107 40.53 9.81 -16.23
C SER A 107 39.99 9.69 -17.66
N LEU A 108 40.57 8.83 -18.50
CA LEU A 108 39.94 8.50 -19.78
C LEU A 108 38.59 7.81 -19.55
N ILE A 109 38.53 6.93 -18.55
CA ILE A 109 37.37 6.09 -18.26
C ILE A 109 37.02 6.22 -16.79
N GLY A 110 35.77 6.62 -16.54
CA GLY A 110 35.21 6.83 -15.21
C GLY A 110 33.79 7.39 -15.28
N PRO A 111 33.09 7.55 -14.15
CA PRO A 111 31.81 8.22 -14.10
C PRO A 111 31.92 9.63 -14.72
N ARG A 112 31.02 10.01 -15.64
CA ARG A 112 31.14 11.32 -16.30
C ARG A 112 30.87 12.47 -15.32
N PRO A 113 31.60 13.59 -15.41
CA PRO A 113 31.38 14.74 -14.54
C PRO A 113 29.99 15.33 -14.78
N LEU A 114 29.22 15.53 -13.71
CA LEU A 114 27.87 16.13 -13.76
C LEU A 114 27.88 17.59 -13.27
N MET A 115 26.72 18.22 -13.14
CA MET A 115 26.61 19.62 -12.70
C MET A 115 26.99 19.75 -11.21
N MET A 116 27.62 20.87 -10.82
CA MET A 116 28.03 21.11 -9.42
C MET A 116 26.80 21.17 -8.50
N GLU A 117 25.69 21.68 -9.04
CA GLU A 117 24.38 21.82 -8.45
C GLU A 117 23.78 20.48 -7.98
N TYR A 118 24.30 19.35 -8.47
CA TYR A 118 23.82 18.01 -8.08
C TYR A 118 24.55 17.43 -6.86
N LEU A 119 25.73 17.94 -6.49
CA LEU A 119 26.47 17.48 -5.31
C LEU A 119 25.65 17.44 -4.01
N PRO A 120 24.87 18.49 -3.66
CA PRO A 120 24.05 18.47 -2.44
C PRO A 120 22.85 17.52 -2.54
N LEU A 121 22.50 17.05 -3.74
CA LEU A 121 21.30 16.26 -4.02
C LEU A 121 21.53 14.74 -3.94
N TYR A 122 22.78 14.30 -3.87
CA TYR A 122 23.15 12.88 -3.84
C TYR A 122 22.92 12.22 -2.47
N ASN A 123 22.39 10.99 -2.46
CA ASN A 123 22.40 10.11 -1.29
C ASN A 123 23.79 9.46 -1.13
N SER A 124 23.97 8.69 -0.06
CA SER A 124 25.23 7.99 0.23
C SER A 124 25.69 7.10 -0.93
N PHE A 125 24.78 6.32 -1.53
CA PHE A 125 25.07 5.46 -2.67
C PHE A 125 25.52 6.25 -3.91
N GLN A 126 24.80 7.32 -4.28
CA GLN A 126 25.11 8.12 -5.46
C GLN A 126 26.41 8.90 -5.31
N LYS A 127 26.74 9.36 -4.10
CA LYS A 127 28.01 10.04 -3.80
C LYS A 127 29.22 9.16 -4.12
N ARG A 128 29.07 7.83 -4.06
CA ARG A 128 30.15 6.87 -4.37
C ARG A 128 30.73 7.03 -5.77
N ARG A 129 29.98 7.60 -6.72
CA ARG A 129 30.52 7.96 -8.06
C ARG A 129 31.74 8.90 -8.02
N HIS A 130 31.92 9.62 -6.91
CA HIS A 130 33.06 10.52 -6.68
C HIS A 130 34.23 9.84 -5.95
N GLU A 131 34.15 8.55 -5.63
CA GLU A 131 35.28 7.76 -5.10
C GLU A 131 36.41 7.61 -6.13
N MET A 132 36.15 7.89 -7.41
CA MET A 132 37.12 7.86 -8.50
C MET A 132 37.13 9.16 -9.30
N LYS A 133 38.19 9.38 -10.08
CA LYS A 133 38.30 10.54 -10.97
C LYS A 133 37.23 10.46 -12.07
N PRO A 134 36.62 11.59 -12.44
CA PRO A 134 35.63 11.62 -13.51
C PRO A 134 36.23 11.24 -14.85
N GLY A 135 35.45 10.53 -15.67
CA GLY A 135 35.87 10.03 -16.98
C GLY A 135 35.52 10.94 -18.15
N LEU A 136 36.35 10.91 -19.20
CA LEU A 136 35.98 11.40 -20.53
C LEU A 136 34.84 10.55 -21.11
N THR A 137 34.90 9.23 -20.94
CA THR A 137 33.81 8.28 -21.19
C THR A 137 33.61 7.39 -19.97
N GLY A 138 32.55 6.58 -19.94
CA GLY A 138 32.23 5.73 -18.79
C GLY A 138 31.25 4.62 -19.10
N TRP A 139 31.04 3.74 -18.11
CA TRP A 139 30.17 2.56 -18.25
C TRP A 139 28.72 2.93 -18.59
N ALA A 140 28.15 3.95 -17.92
CA ALA A 140 26.83 4.47 -18.24
C ALA A 140 26.74 5.02 -19.68
N GLN A 141 27.81 5.63 -20.18
CA GLN A 141 27.86 6.20 -21.53
C GLN A 141 27.78 5.11 -22.61
N VAL A 142 28.44 3.97 -22.40
CA VAL A 142 28.41 2.86 -23.37
C VAL A 142 27.14 2.00 -23.26
N ASN A 143 26.43 2.03 -22.13
CA ASN A 143 25.20 1.24 -21.92
C ASN A 143 23.89 2.00 -22.18
N GLY A 144 23.90 3.31 -22.46
CA GLY A 144 22.65 4.01 -22.81
C GLY A 144 22.71 5.53 -22.98
N ARG A 145 23.86 6.18 -22.68
CA ARG A 145 24.05 7.64 -22.80
C ARG A 145 22.91 8.44 -22.12
N ASN A 146 22.10 9.13 -22.91
CA ASN A 146 21.01 9.99 -22.45
C ASN A 146 19.65 9.26 -22.42
N ALA A 147 19.56 8.01 -22.90
CA ALA A 147 18.32 7.24 -22.96
C ALA A 147 18.02 6.47 -21.66
N ILE A 148 18.98 6.39 -20.74
CA ILE A 148 18.82 5.73 -19.44
C ILE A 148 18.28 6.71 -18.39
N SER A 149 17.55 6.21 -17.39
CA SER A 149 17.05 7.02 -16.27
C SER A 149 18.18 7.46 -15.32
N TRP A 150 17.90 8.41 -14.43
CA TRP A 150 18.84 8.84 -13.39
C TRP A 150 19.27 7.67 -12.49
N ASP A 151 18.32 6.85 -12.04
CA ASP A 151 18.59 5.66 -11.21
C ASP A 151 19.52 4.67 -11.92
N GLN A 152 19.22 4.33 -13.18
CA GLN A 152 20.05 3.44 -13.98
C GLN A 152 21.47 4.01 -14.16
N LYS A 153 21.59 5.31 -14.41
CA LYS A 153 22.88 5.98 -14.56
C LYS A 153 23.72 5.90 -13.29
N PHE A 154 23.14 6.19 -12.13
CA PHE A 154 23.86 6.10 -10.86
C PHE A 154 24.27 4.66 -10.53
N LYS A 155 23.39 3.68 -10.76
CA LYS A 155 23.73 2.26 -10.59
C LYS A 155 24.91 1.85 -11.47
N LEU A 156 24.92 2.26 -12.74
CA LEU A 156 26.03 1.96 -13.66
C LEU A 156 27.33 2.69 -13.28
N ASP A 157 27.24 3.94 -12.82
CA ASP A 157 28.41 4.70 -12.35
C ASP A 157 29.03 4.06 -11.10
N VAL A 158 28.22 3.70 -10.10
CA VAL A 158 28.70 3.05 -8.87
C VAL A 158 29.18 1.62 -9.15
N TRP A 159 28.50 0.88 -10.01
CA TRP A 159 28.97 -0.44 -10.44
C TRP A 159 30.36 -0.37 -11.07
N TYR A 160 30.63 0.65 -11.89
CA TYR A 160 31.97 0.86 -12.45
C TYR A 160 33.00 1.13 -11.35
N VAL A 161 32.65 1.92 -10.33
CA VAL A 161 33.53 2.17 -9.17
C VAL A 161 33.92 0.84 -8.49
N ASP A 162 32.95 -0.05 -8.29
CA ASP A 162 33.16 -1.34 -7.64
C ASP A 162 33.94 -2.36 -8.50
N HIS A 163 33.86 -2.26 -9.83
CA HIS A 163 34.38 -3.28 -10.75
C HIS A 163 35.53 -2.78 -11.66
N CYS A 164 36.10 -1.63 -11.35
CA CYS A 164 37.13 -1.00 -12.18
C CYS A 164 38.35 -1.94 -12.38
N SER A 165 38.63 -2.27 -13.63
CA SER A 165 39.74 -3.14 -14.04
C SER A 165 40.26 -2.75 -15.43
N LEU A 166 41.50 -3.13 -15.75
CA LEU A 166 42.10 -2.86 -17.06
C LEU A 166 41.27 -3.43 -18.21
N TYR A 167 40.77 -4.65 -18.03
CA TYR A 167 39.92 -5.30 -19.03
C TYR A 167 38.62 -4.52 -19.27
N LEU A 168 37.95 -4.09 -18.18
CA LEU A 168 36.73 -3.29 -18.29
C LEU A 168 36.99 -1.94 -18.98
N ASP A 169 38.12 -1.30 -18.67
CA ASP A 169 38.51 -0.04 -19.30
C ASP A 169 38.74 -0.22 -20.81
N LEU A 170 39.51 -1.22 -21.23
CA LEU A 170 39.71 -1.52 -22.65
C LEU A 170 38.37 -1.82 -23.36
N LYS A 171 37.46 -2.53 -22.69
CA LYS A 171 36.11 -2.81 -23.20
C LYS A 171 35.28 -1.52 -23.39
N ILE A 172 35.30 -0.63 -22.41
CA ILE A 172 34.61 0.67 -22.50
C ILE A 172 35.20 1.53 -23.62
N MET A 173 36.52 1.53 -23.79
CA MET A 173 37.19 2.26 -24.87
C MET A 173 36.74 1.77 -26.25
N MET A 174 36.71 0.44 -26.47
CA MET A 174 36.22 -0.14 -27.73
C MET A 174 34.75 0.20 -28.01
N PHE A 175 33.88 0.10 -27.00
CA PHE A 175 32.46 0.48 -27.16
C PHE A 175 32.28 1.97 -27.38
N THR A 176 33.12 2.81 -26.78
CA THR A 176 33.10 4.26 -27.00
C THR A 176 33.42 4.57 -28.45
N LEU A 177 34.47 3.98 -29.02
CA LEU A 177 34.82 4.14 -30.44
C LEU A 177 33.67 3.70 -31.35
N LYS A 178 33.09 2.51 -31.10
CA LYS A 178 31.94 2.01 -31.86
C LYS A 178 30.76 2.98 -31.83
N LYS A 179 30.46 3.57 -30.67
CA LYS A 179 29.35 4.54 -30.51
C LYS A 179 29.62 5.93 -31.06
N VAL A 180 30.88 6.35 -31.17
CA VAL A 180 31.23 7.64 -31.81
C VAL A 180 31.17 7.51 -33.34
N VAL A 181 31.53 6.34 -33.89
CA VAL A 181 31.48 6.06 -35.33
C VAL A 181 30.08 5.67 -35.82
N SER A 182 29.33 4.88 -35.03
CA SER A 182 27.97 4.47 -35.38
C SER A 182 26.97 5.57 -35.01
N THR A 183 26.47 6.30 -36.01
CA THR A 183 25.43 7.34 -35.85
C THR A 183 24.05 6.79 -35.49
N ARG A 184 23.90 5.47 -35.27
CA ARG A 184 22.60 4.79 -35.09
C ARG A 184 21.86 5.11 -33.79
N ASP A 185 22.53 5.71 -32.80
CA ASP A 185 21.91 6.10 -31.51
C ASP A 185 21.74 7.62 -31.36
N VAL A 186 21.85 8.40 -32.44
CA VAL A 186 21.91 9.89 -32.35
C VAL A 186 20.60 10.58 -32.72
N GLN A 187 19.63 9.91 -33.34
CA GLN A 187 18.34 10.54 -33.70
C GLN A 187 17.17 9.54 -33.69
N SER A 188 16.47 9.45 -32.56
CA SER A 188 15.02 9.28 -32.59
C SER A 188 14.38 10.67 -32.47
N PRO A 189 13.36 11.02 -33.28
CA PRO A 189 12.70 12.31 -33.18
C PRO A 189 11.96 12.39 -31.84
N GLY A 190 12.36 13.31 -30.96
CA GLY A 190 11.74 13.52 -29.65
C GLY A 190 12.66 13.41 -28.42
N HIS A 191 13.98 13.64 -28.55
CA HIS A 191 14.89 13.53 -27.41
C HIS A 191 14.62 14.56 -26.31
N VAL A 192 13.96 14.08 -25.27
CA VAL A 192 13.95 14.60 -23.90
C VAL A 192 15.42 14.66 -23.45
N ASN A 193 15.97 15.87 -23.25
CA ASN A 193 17.18 16.03 -22.43
C ASN A 193 16.93 15.34 -21.09
N MET A 194 17.90 14.56 -20.59
CA MET A 194 17.78 13.98 -19.24
C MET A 194 17.38 15.11 -18.28
N PRO A 195 16.21 15.01 -17.60
CA PRO A 195 15.66 16.13 -16.85
C PRO A 195 16.63 16.55 -15.75
N PHE A 196 16.55 17.80 -15.31
CA PHE A 196 17.37 18.30 -14.21
C PHE A 196 17.24 17.35 -13.00
N PHE A 197 18.37 16.91 -12.44
CA PHE A 197 18.33 16.03 -11.28
C PHE A 197 17.85 16.82 -10.06
N THR A 198 16.70 16.45 -9.50
CA THR A 198 16.08 17.14 -8.36
C THR A 198 16.34 16.45 -7.02
N GLY A 199 17.30 15.52 -6.97
CA GLY A 199 17.68 14.78 -5.77
C GLY A 199 16.84 13.53 -5.49
N ASN A 200 17.18 12.83 -4.40
CA ASN A 200 16.50 11.61 -3.95
C ASN A 200 15.18 11.87 -3.27
N ASN A 201 14.40 12.79 -3.83
CA ASN A 201 13.04 12.96 -3.41
C ASN A 201 12.24 11.66 -3.62
N GLU A 202 12.71 10.60 -4.29
CA GLU A 202 11.99 9.32 -4.31
C GLU A 202 12.29 8.39 -3.13
N ASP A 203 13.52 8.32 -2.60
CA ASP A 203 13.84 7.42 -1.49
C ASP A 203 13.39 7.98 -0.13
N ASP A 204 13.55 9.29 0.08
CA ASP A 204 13.00 9.96 1.27
C ASP A 204 11.46 10.07 1.20
N ARG A 205 10.87 10.20 -0.01
CA ARG A 205 9.41 10.09 -0.16
C ARG A 205 8.92 8.67 0.06
N LYS A 206 9.63 7.61 -0.37
CA LYS A 206 9.25 6.21 -0.14
C LYS A 206 9.38 5.76 1.31
N GLN A 207 10.38 6.26 2.05
CA GLN A 207 10.47 6.00 3.49
C GLN A 207 9.34 6.67 4.28
N ASN A 208 8.79 7.78 3.77
CA ASN A 208 7.73 8.52 4.44
C ASN A 208 6.33 8.37 3.81
N THR A 209 6.17 7.53 2.78
CA THR A 209 4.85 7.24 2.17
C THR A 209 3.94 6.62 3.24
N PRO A 210 2.71 7.14 3.41
CA PRO A 210 1.74 6.56 4.33
C PRO A 210 1.45 5.10 4.01
N ILE A 211 1.61 4.22 5.00
CA ILE A 211 1.14 2.84 4.92
C ILE A 211 -0.17 2.77 5.70
N PHE A 212 -1.27 2.46 5.03
CA PHE A 212 -2.60 2.39 5.65
C PHE A 212 -2.91 0.97 6.15
N LEU A 213 -3.85 0.88 7.09
CA LEU A 213 -4.21 -0.38 7.73
C LEU A 213 -4.81 -1.39 6.73
N SER A 214 -5.78 -0.96 5.93
CA SER A 214 -6.40 -1.77 4.87
C SER A 214 -7.09 -0.86 3.86
N PRO A 215 -6.35 -0.16 2.98
CA PRO A 215 -6.93 0.75 2.01
C PRO A 215 -7.74 -0.01 0.92
N PRO A 216 -8.67 0.67 0.23
CA PRO A 216 -9.31 0.13 -0.96
C PRO A 216 -8.28 -0.30 -2.01
N ASP A 217 -8.58 -1.38 -2.73
CA ASP A 217 -7.76 -1.90 -3.81
C ASP A 217 -8.65 -2.18 -5.02
N MET A 218 -8.68 -1.22 -5.93
CA MET A 218 -9.53 -1.15 -7.13
C MET A 218 -8.72 -1.48 -8.38
N GLY A 219 -9.37 -2.00 -9.42
CA GLY A 219 -8.75 -2.20 -10.73
C GLY A 219 -9.68 -1.89 -11.89
N GLU A 220 -9.34 -2.41 -13.06
CA GLU A 220 -10.05 -2.11 -14.31
C GLU A 220 -11.47 -2.68 -14.35
N VAL A 221 -11.71 -3.84 -13.73
CA VAL A 221 -13.04 -4.48 -13.71
C VAL A 221 -14.06 -3.60 -13.02
N GLU A 222 -13.72 -3.09 -11.83
CA GLU A 222 -14.57 -2.17 -11.06
C GLU A 222 -14.84 -0.89 -11.84
N ARG A 223 -13.80 -0.34 -12.49
CA ARG A 223 -13.92 0.87 -13.32
C ARG A 223 -14.87 0.67 -14.50
N ASN A 224 -14.75 -0.45 -15.20
CA ASN A 224 -15.58 -0.73 -16.38
C ASN A 224 -17.04 -0.95 -16.00
N LEU A 225 -17.32 -1.72 -14.95
CA LEU A 225 -18.68 -1.91 -14.45
C LEU A 225 -19.29 -0.60 -13.93
N LEU A 226 -18.49 0.27 -13.31
CA LEU A 226 -18.97 1.59 -12.87
C LEU A 226 -19.34 2.48 -14.08
N ILE A 227 -18.55 2.44 -15.15
CA ILE A 227 -18.85 3.15 -16.40
C ILE A 227 -20.12 2.57 -17.04
N GLU A 228 -20.28 1.25 -17.09
CA GLU A 228 -21.51 0.60 -17.58
C GLU A 228 -22.74 1.04 -16.79
N ALA A 229 -22.65 1.06 -15.46
CA ALA A 229 -23.73 1.52 -14.60
C ALA A 229 -24.06 3.01 -14.85
N PHE A 230 -23.04 3.84 -15.09
CA PHE A 230 -23.21 5.25 -15.42
C PHE A 230 -23.88 5.44 -16.79
N ASP A 231 -23.38 4.76 -17.83
CA ASP A 231 -23.87 4.85 -19.21
C ASP A 231 -25.30 4.29 -19.34
N SER A 232 -25.68 3.33 -18.51
CA SER A 232 -27.05 2.81 -18.43
C SER A 232 -28.08 3.81 -17.90
N ASN A 233 -27.62 4.94 -17.34
CA ASN A 233 -28.41 5.97 -16.67
C ASN A 233 -29.21 5.47 -15.44
N TRP A 234 -28.92 4.27 -14.93
CA TRP A 234 -29.42 3.79 -13.64
C TRP A 234 -28.63 4.41 -12.48
N ILE A 235 -28.83 5.71 -12.27
CA ILE A 235 -28.21 6.50 -11.20
C ILE A 235 -29.13 6.54 -9.96
N ALA A 236 -29.44 5.36 -9.42
CA ALA A 236 -30.44 5.21 -8.36
C ALA A 236 -30.08 4.07 -7.39
N PRO A 237 -30.69 4.01 -6.18
CA PRO A 237 -30.53 2.90 -5.24
C PRO A 237 -31.36 1.66 -5.62
N LEU A 238 -31.40 1.37 -6.92
CA LEU A 238 -32.03 0.23 -7.56
C LEU A 238 -31.50 0.17 -9.00
N GLY A 239 -31.50 -1.02 -9.61
CA GLY A 239 -31.04 -1.21 -10.97
C GLY A 239 -30.34 -2.56 -11.17
N PRO A 240 -29.96 -2.87 -12.41
CA PRO A 240 -29.48 -4.19 -12.79
C PRO A 240 -28.19 -4.62 -12.07
N HIS A 241 -27.28 -3.69 -11.74
CA HIS A 241 -26.08 -4.06 -10.97
C HIS A 241 -26.40 -4.37 -9.51
N VAL A 242 -27.46 -3.79 -8.93
CA VAL A 242 -27.90 -4.16 -7.57
C VAL A 242 -28.43 -5.59 -7.57
N ASP A 243 -29.31 -5.92 -8.52
CA ASP A 243 -29.92 -7.25 -8.63
C ASP A 243 -28.86 -8.33 -8.89
N LEU A 244 -27.91 -8.04 -9.80
CA LEU A 244 -26.80 -8.95 -10.10
C LEU A 244 -25.83 -9.07 -8.91
N PHE A 245 -25.53 -7.99 -8.20
CA PHE A 245 -24.67 -8.05 -7.02
C PHE A 245 -25.28 -8.90 -5.91
N GLU A 246 -26.59 -8.76 -5.65
CA GLU A 246 -27.31 -9.62 -4.70
C GLU A 246 -27.24 -11.09 -5.09
N LYS A 247 -27.50 -11.40 -6.37
CA LYS A 247 -27.46 -12.76 -6.90
C LYS A 247 -26.06 -13.38 -6.82
N GLU A 248 -25.07 -12.71 -7.39
CA GLU A 248 -23.66 -13.16 -7.43
C GLU A 248 -23.11 -13.37 -6.01
N PHE A 249 -23.48 -12.48 -5.07
CA PHE A 249 -23.07 -12.60 -3.68
C PHE A 249 -23.70 -13.81 -2.99
N ALA A 250 -25.02 -14.01 -3.15
CA ALA A 250 -25.73 -15.15 -2.57
C ALA A 250 -25.17 -16.49 -3.09
N GLU A 251 -24.95 -16.59 -4.41
CA GLU A 251 -24.34 -17.76 -5.05
C GLU A 251 -22.93 -18.05 -4.50
N MET A 252 -22.10 -17.02 -4.34
CA MET A 252 -20.73 -17.17 -3.86
C MET A 252 -20.63 -17.69 -2.43
N ILE A 253 -21.50 -17.22 -1.52
CA ILE A 253 -21.49 -17.67 -0.12
C ILE A 253 -22.42 -18.87 0.13
N GLY A 254 -23.17 -19.33 -0.87
CA GLY A 254 -24.13 -20.43 -0.74
C GLY A 254 -25.39 -20.10 0.08
N SER A 255 -25.80 -18.84 0.12
CA SER A 255 -27.07 -18.41 0.75
C SER A 255 -28.20 -18.47 -0.28
N LYS A 256 -29.45 -18.77 0.14
CA LYS A 256 -30.61 -18.71 -0.78
C LYS A 256 -30.89 -17.33 -1.34
N GLY A 257 -30.58 -16.28 -0.60
CA GLY A 257 -30.83 -14.91 -1.05
C GLY A 257 -29.98 -13.86 -0.35
N ALA A 258 -29.99 -12.66 -0.92
CA ALA A 258 -29.30 -11.49 -0.40
C ALA A 258 -30.06 -10.20 -0.69
N VAL A 259 -29.87 -9.18 0.15
CA VAL A 259 -30.40 -7.82 -0.01
C VAL A 259 -29.29 -6.82 0.22
N ALA A 260 -28.94 -6.08 -0.83
CA ALA A 260 -27.91 -5.06 -0.79
C ALA A 260 -28.43 -3.82 -0.05
N THR A 261 -27.60 -3.33 0.87
CA THR A 261 -27.91 -2.20 1.74
C THR A 261 -26.82 -1.13 1.69
N SER A 262 -27.14 0.07 2.15
CA SER A 262 -26.23 1.22 2.17
C SER A 262 -25.08 1.07 3.17
N SER A 263 -25.18 0.15 4.14
CA SER A 263 -24.13 -0.17 5.10
C SER A 263 -24.39 -1.52 5.80
N GLY A 264 -23.35 -2.15 6.35
CA GLY A 264 -23.53 -3.29 7.25
C GLY A 264 -24.40 -2.97 8.47
N THR A 265 -24.32 -1.73 8.99
CA THR A 265 -25.17 -1.26 10.08
C THR A 265 -26.65 -1.27 9.71
N ALA A 266 -26.98 -0.87 8.48
CA ALA A 266 -28.35 -0.91 7.96
C ALA A 266 -28.86 -2.35 7.82
N ALA A 267 -28.03 -3.28 7.34
CA ALA A 267 -28.37 -4.70 7.28
C ALA A 267 -28.61 -5.30 8.67
N LEU A 268 -27.77 -5.00 9.68
CA LEU A 268 -27.99 -5.41 11.07
C LEU A 268 -29.29 -4.84 11.65
N HIS A 269 -29.58 -3.57 11.39
CA HIS A 269 -30.83 -2.96 11.83
C HIS A 269 -32.06 -3.65 11.21
N LEU A 270 -32.01 -3.95 9.90
CA LEU A 270 -33.07 -4.70 9.24
C LEU A 270 -33.21 -6.12 9.80
N ALA A 271 -32.12 -6.83 10.09
CA ALA A 271 -32.17 -8.15 10.70
C ALA A 271 -32.89 -8.12 12.06
N LEU A 272 -32.59 -7.13 12.91
CA LEU A 272 -33.29 -6.93 14.18
C LEU A 272 -34.77 -6.58 13.99
N ARG A 273 -35.10 -5.76 12.98
CA ARG A 273 -36.51 -5.46 12.63
C ARG A 273 -37.28 -6.70 12.22
N LEU A 274 -36.67 -7.60 11.45
CA LEU A 274 -37.29 -8.84 10.96
C LEU A 274 -37.50 -9.88 12.07
N LEU A 275 -36.78 -9.76 13.19
CA LEU A 275 -36.97 -10.56 14.40
C LEU A 275 -37.89 -9.88 15.42
N ASP A 276 -38.57 -8.81 15.03
CA ASP A 276 -39.48 -8.01 15.86
C ASP A 276 -38.84 -7.53 17.17
N VAL A 277 -37.53 -7.23 17.15
CA VAL A 277 -36.83 -6.66 18.31
C VAL A 277 -37.35 -5.26 18.56
N GLY A 278 -37.73 -4.95 19.80
CA GLY A 278 -38.22 -3.63 20.18
C GLY A 278 -37.95 -3.24 21.63
N PRO A 279 -38.62 -2.18 22.11
CA PRO A 279 -38.48 -1.71 23.48
C PRO A 279 -38.74 -2.80 24.52
N GLY A 280 -37.83 -2.92 25.49
CA GLY A 280 -37.89 -3.91 26.57
C GLY A 280 -37.36 -5.30 26.20
N ASP A 281 -36.95 -5.54 24.95
CA ASP A 281 -36.26 -6.76 24.57
C ASP A 281 -34.77 -6.72 24.91
N LEU A 282 -34.22 -7.91 25.17
CA LEU A 282 -32.79 -8.10 25.39
C LEU A 282 -32.17 -8.65 24.10
N VAL A 283 -30.96 -8.18 23.77
CA VAL A 283 -30.18 -8.73 22.66
C VAL A 283 -28.76 -9.00 23.16
N PHE A 284 -28.29 -10.23 22.99
CA PHE A 284 -26.90 -10.56 23.32
C PHE A 284 -25.99 -10.10 22.18
N CYS A 285 -24.83 -9.55 22.50
CA CYS A 285 -23.89 -9.07 21.49
C CYS A 285 -22.44 -9.33 21.94
N SER A 286 -21.58 -9.73 21.00
CA SER A 286 -20.13 -9.80 21.25
C SER A 286 -19.62 -8.48 21.82
N SER A 287 -18.87 -8.52 22.92
CA SER A 287 -18.33 -7.29 23.49
C SER A 287 -17.11 -6.77 22.73
N LEU A 288 -16.20 -7.64 22.28
CA LEU A 288 -15.01 -7.24 21.55
C LEU A 288 -15.36 -7.08 20.07
N THR A 289 -15.86 -5.89 19.69
CA THR A 289 -16.28 -5.61 18.31
C THR A 289 -16.33 -4.11 18.03
N PHE A 290 -16.58 -3.75 16.77
CA PHE A 290 -16.91 -2.41 16.36
C PHE A 290 -18.34 -2.01 16.80
N VAL A 291 -18.52 -0.75 17.16
CA VAL A 291 -19.77 -0.23 17.77
C VAL A 291 -21.03 -0.45 16.91
N ALA A 292 -20.87 -0.58 15.59
CA ALA A 292 -21.98 -0.80 14.67
C ALA A 292 -22.68 -2.16 14.87
N SER A 293 -22.05 -3.13 15.53
CA SER A 293 -22.70 -4.41 15.88
C SER A 293 -23.81 -4.23 16.91
N ALA A 294 -23.69 -3.24 17.81
CA ALA A 294 -24.62 -3.04 18.93
C ALA A 294 -25.48 -1.77 18.81
N ASN A 295 -25.04 -0.74 18.10
CA ASN A 295 -25.86 0.48 17.92
C ASN A 295 -27.28 0.19 17.38
N PRO A 296 -27.47 -0.73 16.41
CA PRO A 296 -28.80 -1.12 15.93
C PRO A 296 -29.75 -1.68 17.00
N ILE A 297 -29.21 -2.25 18.08
CA ILE A 297 -30.02 -2.68 19.23
C ILE A 297 -30.66 -1.45 19.90
N LEU A 298 -29.89 -0.38 20.08
CA LEU A 298 -30.38 0.87 20.66
C LEU A 298 -31.34 1.62 19.72
N TYR A 299 -31.15 1.54 18.40
CA TYR A 299 -32.09 2.14 17.43
C TYR A 299 -33.51 1.57 17.60
N GLN A 300 -33.60 0.31 17.99
CA GLN A 300 -34.84 -0.42 18.22
C GLN A 300 -35.42 -0.21 19.63
N GLY A 301 -34.71 0.52 20.50
CA GLY A 301 -35.07 0.67 21.92
C GLY A 301 -34.82 -0.58 22.77
N ALA A 302 -34.13 -1.58 22.22
CA ALA A 302 -33.78 -2.80 22.92
C ALA A 302 -32.52 -2.62 23.79
N GLU A 303 -32.28 -3.59 24.67
CA GLU A 303 -31.25 -3.55 25.69
C GLU A 303 -30.11 -4.54 25.35
N PRO A 304 -28.89 -4.06 25.06
CA PRO A 304 -27.77 -4.93 24.78
C PRO A 304 -27.21 -5.55 26.07
N ILE A 305 -26.94 -6.85 26.03
CA ILE A 305 -26.12 -7.56 27.03
C ILE A 305 -24.86 -8.05 26.33
N PHE A 306 -23.70 -7.62 26.84
CA PHE A 306 -22.42 -7.91 26.22
C PHE A 306 -21.83 -9.23 26.71
N ILE A 307 -21.33 -10.04 25.78
CA ILE A 307 -20.72 -11.34 26.06
C ILE A 307 -19.20 -11.25 25.82
N ASP A 308 -18.40 -11.77 26.76
CA ASP A 308 -16.94 -11.80 26.66
C ASP A 308 -16.44 -12.68 25.51
N SER A 309 -15.17 -12.47 25.14
CA SER A 309 -14.47 -13.23 24.12
C SER A 309 -13.83 -14.51 24.68
N ASP A 310 -13.54 -15.48 23.81
CA ASP A 310 -12.64 -16.59 24.12
C ASP A 310 -11.19 -16.31 23.64
N ARG A 311 -10.23 -17.08 24.16
CA ARG A 311 -8.80 -16.90 23.83
C ARG A 311 -8.38 -17.58 22.53
N ASP A 312 -9.12 -18.59 22.09
CA ASP A 312 -8.76 -19.46 20.97
C ASP A 312 -9.18 -18.85 19.62
N THR A 313 -10.16 -17.96 19.63
CA THR A 313 -10.71 -17.33 18.42
C THR A 313 -10.87 -15.82 18.51
N TRP A 314 -10.81 -15.25 19.73
CA TRP A 314 -11.15 -13.85 20.06
C TRP A 314 -12.63 -13.47 19.84
N ASN A 315 -13.44 -14.37 19.31
CA ASN A 315 -14.89 -14.22 19.14
C ASN A 315 -15.64 -14.54 20.44
N MET A 316 -16.97 -14.49 20.40
CA MET A 316 -17.85 -14.72 21.55
C MET A 316 -17.55 -16.06 22.23
N CYS A 317 -17.33 -16.03 23.55
CA CYS A 317 -17.10 -17.23 24.34
C CYS A 317 -18.39 -18.04 24.54
N PRO A 318 -18.46 -19.31 24.10
CA PRO A 318 -19.65 -20.15 24.28
C PRO A 318 -20.04 -20.34 25.75
N GLN A 319 -19.07 -20.44 26.65
CA GLN A 319 -19.33 -20.61 28.08
C GLN A 319 -19.92 -19.33 28.71
N ALA A 320 -19.41 -18.15 28.32
CA ALA A 320 -19.98 -16.87 28.77
C ALA A 320 -21.39 -16.66 28.19
N LEU A 321 -21.63 -17.09 26.95
CA LEU A 321 -22.96 -17.10 26.33
C LEU A 321 -23.94 -17.98 27.11
N ARG A 322 -23.56 -19.23 27.44
CA ARG A 322 -24.38 -20.14 28.25
C ARG A 322 -24.72 -19.53 29.61
N LYS A 323 -23.72 -18.97 30.30
CA LYS A 323 -23.91 -18.25 31.58
C LYS A 323 -24.86 -17.06 31.43
N ALA A 324 -24.81 -16.33 30.32
CA ALA A 324 -25.71 -15.19 30.08
C ALA A 324 -27.18 -15.65 29.94
N PHE A 325 -27.42 -16.76 29.23
CA PHE A 325 -28.76 -17.36 29.16
C PHE A 325 -29.27 -17.81 30.53
N GLU A 326 -28.44 -18.50 31.31
CA GLU A 326 -28.80 -18.94 32.67
C GLU A 326 -29.14 -17.77 33.59
N ILE A 327 -28.35 -16.69 33.56
CA ILE A 327 -28.62 -15.46 34.30
C ILE A 327 -29.94 -14.84 33.83
N CYS A 328 -30.20 -14.79 32.52
CA CYS A 328 -31.42 -14.19 32.01
C CYS A 328 -32.68 -14.97 32.36
N MET A 329 -32.60 -16.31 32.32
CA MET A 329 -33.68 -17.17 32.80
C MET A 329 -33.88 -17.07 34.30
N GLY A 330 -32.80 -17.13 35.09
CA GLY A 330 -32.89 -17.19 36.55
C GLY A 330 -33.18 -15.86 37.23
N GLN A 331 -32.64 -14.75 36.73
CA GLN A 331 -32.74 -13.43 37.37
C GLN A 331 -33.77 -12.52 36.69
N TYR A 332 -33.83 -12.52 35.36
CA TYR A 332 -34.73 -11.63 34.62
C TYR A 332 -36.05 -12.31 34.21
N GLY A 333 -36.13 -13.64 34.29
CA GLY A 333 -37.30 -14.40 33.84
C GLY A 333 -37.64 -14.20 32.35
N LYS A 334 -36.66 -13.75 31.55
CA LYS A 334 -36.84 -13.40 30.13
C LYS A 334 -35.61 -13.78 29.33
N LEU A 335 -35.81 -14.43 28.19
CA LEU A 335 -34.76 -14.72 27.21
C LEU A 335 -34.50 -13.53 26.27
N PRO A 336 -33.27 -13.39 25.72
CA PRO A 336 -33.02 -12.45 24.64
C PRO A 336 -33.81 -12.81 23.38
N LYS A 337 -34.15 -11.80 22.59
CA LYS A 337 -34.80 -11.98 21.29
C LYS A 337 -33.85 -12.45 20.19
N ALA A 338 -32.57 -12.11 20.32
CA ALA A 338 -31.55 -12.48 19.35
C ALA A 338 -30.16 -12.50 20.00
N VAL A 339 -29.22 -13.22 19.36
CA VAL A 339 -27.79 -13.17 19.66
C VAL A 339 -27.04 -12.66 18.44
N ILE A 340 -26.36 -11.51 18.56
CA ILE A 340 -25.46 -10.97 17.53
C ILE A 340 -24.06 -11.52 17.77
N VAL A 341 -23.61 -12.41 16.89
CA VAL A 341 -22.29 -13.04 16.94
C VAL A 341 -21.41 -12.42 15.88
N VAL A 342 -20.29 -11.82 16.30
CA VAL A 342 -19.33 -11.19 15.38
C VAL A 342 -18.24 -12.18 14.99
N ASN A 343 -17.95 -12.24 13.69
CA ASN A 343 -16.81 -12.99 13.13
C ASN A 343 -15.61 -12.04 12.97
N LEU A 344 -14.90 -11.82 14.07
CA LEU A 344 -13.90 -10.77 14.26
C LEU A 344 -12.66 -11.00 13.39
N TYR A 345 -12.16 -9.92 12.78
CA TYR A 345 -10.90 -9.88 12.01
C TYR A 345 -10.76 -10.92 10.90
N GLY A 346 -11.88 -11.46 10.43
CA GLY A 346 -11.91 -12.43 9.36
C GLY A 346 -12.00 -13.88 9.80
N GLN A 347 -12.29 -14.16 11.07
CA GLN A 347 -12.42 -15.52 11.58
C GLN A 347 -13.83 -15.80 12.09
N CYS A 348 -14.38 -16.95 11.71
CA CYS A 348 -15.64 -17.46 12.26
C CYS A 348 -15.52 -17.75 13.77
N ALA A 349 -16.62 -17.55 14.50
CA ALA A 349 -16.76 -18.00 15.88
C ALA A 349 -16.89 -19.53 15.99
N LYS A 350 -16.91 -20.03 17.23
CA LYS A 350 -17.15 -21.45 17.58
C LYS A 350 -18.62 -21.82 17.38
N TYR A 351 -19.04 -21.90 16.11
CA TYR A 351 -20.46 -22.00 15.76
C TYR A 351 -21.13 -23.30 16.18
N ASP A 352 -20.40 -24.42 16.30
CA ASP A 352 -21.00 -25.67 16.78
C ASP A 352 -21.54 -25.47 18.20
N GLU A 353 -20.71 -24.95 19.10
CA GLU A 353 -21.07 -24.72 20.50
C GLU A 353 -22.07 -23.57 20.66
N ILE A 354 -21.86 -22.46 19.94
CA ILE A 354 -22.77 -21.30 19.98
C ILE A 354 -24.16 -21.69 19.48
N LYS A 355 -24.22 -22.42 18.36
CA LYS A 355 -25.50 -22.85 17.77
C LYS A 355 -26.20 -23.87 18.66
N GLU A 356 -25.48 -24.83 19.24
CA GLU A 356 -26.06 -25.77 20.20
C GLU A 356 -26.74 -25.04 21.37
N ILE A 357 -26.09 -24.00 21.93
CA ILE A 357 -26.65 -23.20 23.02
C ILE A 357 -27.89 -22.43 22.54
N CYS A 358 -27.79 -21.71 21.43
CA CYS A 358 -28.89 -20.89 20.91
C CYS A 358 -30.10 -21.73 20.50
N ASP A 359 -29.88 -22.90 19.90
CA ASP A 359 -30.94 -23.84 19.51
C ASP A 359 -31.65 -24.41 20.74
N TYR A 360 -30.91 -24.73 21.82
CA TYR A 360 -31.49 -25.18 23.08
C TYR A 360 -32.44 -24.15 23.70
N TYR A 361 -32.11 -22.86 23.63
CA TYR A 361 -32.96 -21.77 24.13
C TYR A 361 -33.94 -21.22 23.09
N HIS A 362 -33.94 -21.76 21.86
CA HIS A 362 -34.74 -21.27 20.73
C HIS A 362 -34.57 -19.77 20.43
N VAL A 363 -33.33 -19.27 20.52
CA VAL A 363 -33.02 -17.86 20.22
C VAL A 363 -32.24 -17.76 18.91
N PRO A 364 -32.71 -16.96 17.93
CA PRO A 364 -32.04 -16.82 16.63
C PRO A 364 -30.70 -16.10 16.73
N ILE A 365 -29.76 -16.51 15.87
CA ILE A 365 -28.46 -15.88 15.71
C ILE A 365 -28.52 -14.91 14.53
N ILE A 366 -28.00 -13.69 14.74
CA ILE A 366 -27.63 -12.78 13.67
C ILE A 366 -26.10 -12.79 13.59
N GLU A 367 -25.56 -13.24 12.48
CA GLU A 367 -24.12 -13.16 12.24
C GLU A 367 -23.73 -11.78 11.74
N ASP A 368 -22.88 -11.10 12.50
CA ASP A 368 -22.11 -9.97 12.00
C ASP A 368 -20.82 -10.48 11.35
N ALA A 369 -20.93 -10.77 10.05
CA ALA A 369 -19.84 -11.17 9.16
C ALA A 369 -19.20 -9.97 8.44
N ALA A 370 -19.34 -8.75 8.99
CA ALA A 370 -18.81 -7.52 8.38
C ALA A 370 -17.28 -7.53 8.18
N GLU A 371 -16.56 -8.45 8.81
CA GLU A 371 -15.10 -8.56 8.77
C GLU A 371 -14.61 -9.87 8.12
N SER A 372 -15.52 -10.76 7.70
CA SER A 372 -15.19 -12.17 7.41
C SER A 372 -15.73 -12.71 6.09
N LEU A 373 -16.05 -11.84 5.12
CA LEU A 373 -16.36 -12.30 3.76
C LEU A 373 -15.20 -13.10 3.17
N GLY A 374 -15.47 -14.35 2.79
CA GLY A 374 -14.49 -15.32 2.29
C GLY A 374 -13.93 -16.27 3.36
N ALA A 375 -14.32 -16.08 4.64
CA ALA A 375 -13.95 -17.00 5.71
C ALA A 375 -14.86 -18.23 5.69
N THR A 376 -14.35 -19.38 6.14
CA THR A 376 -15.15 -20.60 6.31
C THR A 376 -14.88 -21.25 7.66
N TYR A 377 -15.84 -22.04 8.14
CA TYR A 377 -15.66 -22.96 9.26
C TYR A 377 -16.29 -24.30 8.88
N LYS A 378 -15.48 -25.38 8.95
CA LYS A 378 -15.85 -26.72 8.48
C LYS A 378 -16.39 -26.72 7.05
N GLY A 379 -15.78 -25.92 6.18
CA GLY A 379 -16.17 -25.75 4.78
C GLY A 379 -17.42 -24.88 4.56
N LYS A 380 -18.15 -24.50 5.60
CA LYS A 380 -19.33 -23.62 5.49
C LYS A 380 -18.93 -22.13 5.51
N PRO A 381 -19.39 -21.30 4.57
CA PRO A 381 -19.03 -19.87 4.51
C PRO A 381 -19.57 -19.06 5.70
N SER A 382 -18.77 -18.09 6.16
CA SER A 382 -19.18 -17.08 7.14
C SER A 382 -20.46 -16.38 6.69
N GLY A 383 -21.35 -16.06 7.64
CA GLY A 383 -22.63 -15.38 7.40
C GLY A 383 -23.78 -16.33 7.04
N THR A 384 -23.60 -17.65 7.16
CA THR A 384 -24.62 -18.66 6.78
C THR A 384 -24.99 -19.64 7.91
N PHE A 385 -24.45 -19.47 9.12
CA PHE A 385 -24.75 -20.25 10.33
C PHE A 385 -25.98 -19.73 11.10
N GLY A 386 -26.25 -18.42 11.05
CA GLY A 386 -27.41 -17.79 11.71
C GLY A 386 -28.69 -17.71 10.87
N GLU A 387 -29.75 -17.15 11.45
CA GLU A 387 -31.01 -16.81 10.75
C GLU A 387 -30.77 -15.71 9.71
N PHE A 388 -29.90 -14.76 10.06
CA PHE A 388 -29.44 -13.69 9.20
C PHE A 388 -27.92 -13.58 9.27
N GLY A 389 -27.29 -13.32 8.11
CA GLY A 389 -25.89 -12.91 8.02
C GLY A 389 -25.79 -11.48 7.49
N VAL A 390 -24.83 -10.72 8.00
CA VAL A 390 -24.61 -9.33 7.61
C VAL A 390 -23.17 -9.10 7.19
N PHE A 391 -22.98 -8.38 6.08
CA PHE A 391 -21.67 -8.00 5.58
C PHE A 391 -21.55 -6.49 5.43
N SER A 392 -20.31 -5.98 5.45
CA SER A 392 -19.98 -4.60 5.21
C SER A 392 -19.04 -4.48 4.03
N PHE A 393 -19.27 -3.44 3.22
CA PHE A 393 -18.44 -3.06 2.08
C PHE A 393 -17.90 -1.64 2.25
N ASN A 394 -17.67 -1.21 3.50
CA ASN A 394 -17.00 0.05 3.80
C ASN A 394 -15.57 0.06 3.21
N GLY A 395 -14.98 1.24 3.04
CA GLY A 395 -13.69 1.46 2.36
C GLY A 395 -12.53 0.59 2.83
N ASN A 396 -12.52 0.15 4.10
CA ASN A 396 -11.42 -0.64 4.65
C ASN A 396 -11.65 -2.16 4.64
N LYS A 397 -12.82 -2.63 4.21
CA LYS A 397 -13.19 -4.06 4.21
C LYS A 397 -12.45 -4.82 3.11
N ILE A 398 -12.45 -6.16 3.19
CA ILE A 398 -11.70 -7.01 2.25
C ILE A 398 -12.10 -6.77 0.79
N ILE A 399 -13.37 -6.46 0.57
CA ILE A 399 -13.89 -5.83 -0.63
C ILE A 399 -14.66 -4.57 -0.23
N THR A 400 -14.82 -3.63 -1.15
CA THR A 400 -15.53 -2.38 -0.85
C THR A 400 -16.41 -1.89 -1.99
N THR A 401 -17.51 -1.24 -1.63
CA THR A 401 -18.35 -0.45 -2.55
C THR A 401 -18.24 1.04 -2.22
N SER A 402 -17.12 1.47 -1.61
CA SER A 402 -16.92 2.73 -0.86
C SER A 402 -17.74 2.84 0.44
N GLY A 403 -19.02 2.47 0.38
CA GLY A 403 -19.93 2.30 1.49
C GLY A 403 -21.06 1.37 1.05
N GLY A 404 -21.38 0.38 1.88
CA GLY A 404 -22.39 -0.63 1.54
C GLY A 404 -22.44 -1.75 2.56
N GLY A 405 -23.44 -2.61 2.40
CA GLY A 405 -23.58 -3.85 3.15
C GLY A 405 -24.47 -4.83 2.43
N MET A 406 -24.59 -6.02 3.01
CA MET A 406 -25.46 -7.08 2.51
C MET A 406 -26.14 -7.75 3.70
N LEU A 407 -27.43 -8.02 3.58
CA LEU A 407 -28.17 -8.92 4.44
C LEU A 407 -28.42 -10.22 3.68
N VAL A 408 -28.11 -11.36 4.26
CA VAL A 408 -28.32 -12.69 3.66
C VAL A 408 -29.14 -13.57 4.61
N SER A 409 -29.89 -14.52 4.06
CA SER A 409 -30.71 -15.45 4.83
C SER A 409 -31.20 -16.60 3.96
N GLU A 410 -31.54 -17.71 4.62
CA GLU A 410 -32.28 -18.82 4.03
C GLU A 410 -33.78 -18.53 3.85
N ASN A 411 -34.30 -17.48 4.50
CA ASN A 411 -35.70 -17.09 4.46
C ASN A 411 -35.94 -15.99 3.40
N LEU A 412 -36.38 -16.41 2.21
CA LEU A 412 -36.65 -15.48 1.09
C LEU A 412 -37.78 -14.49 1.37
N GLU A 413 -38.78 -14.86 2.16
CA GLU A 413 -39.87 -13.95 2.53
C GLU A 413 -39.38 -12.86 3.49
N ALA A 414 -38.52 -13.21 4.45
CA ALA A 414 -37.87 -12.23 5.31
C ALA A 414 -36.99 -11.26 4.50
N LEU A 415 -36.27 -11.76 3.48
CA LEU A 415 -35.47 -10.89 2.59
C LEU A 415 -36.34 -9.97 1.72
N LYS A 416 -37.49 -10.46 1.22
CA LYS A 416 -38.47 -9.59 0.54
C LYS A 416 -38.97 -8.48 1.48
N LYS A 417 -39.30 -8.83 2.73
CA LYS A 417 -39.69 -7.85 3.75
C LYS A 417 -38.54 -6.87 4.06
N ALA A 418 -37.30 -7.34 4.14
CA ALA A 418 -36.13 -6.49 4.33
C ALA A 418 -35.98 -5.47 3.20
N ARG A 419 -36.15 -5.89 1.95
CA ARG A 419 -36.10 -5.01 0.78
C ARG A 419 -37.22 -3.97 0.78
N TYR A 420 -38.44 -4.37 1.18
CA TYR A 420 -39.57 -3.46 1.39
C TYR A 420 -39.26 -2.41 2.47
N LEU A 421 -38.78 -2.84 3.64
CA LEU A 421 -38.39 -1.92 4.72
C LEU A 421 -37.26 -0.99 4.29
N ALA A 422 -36.26 -1.49 3.56
CA ALA A 422 -35.12 -0.70 3.07
C ALA A 422 -35.49 0.36 2.01
N SER A 423 -36.68 0.28 1.43
CA SER A 423 -37.19 1.18 0.38
C SER A 423 -38.39 2.00 0.86
N GLN A 424 -38.33 2.49 2.10
CA GLN A 424 -39.36 3.31 2.76
C GLN A 424 -40.70 2.58 2.99
N ALA A 425 -40.70 1.24 3.02
CA ALA A 425 -41.91 0.45 3.28
C ALA A 425 -43.08 0.87 2.36
N ARG A 426 -42.78 1.12 1.08
CA ARG A 426 -43.77 1.59 0.11
C ARG A 426 -44.54 0.41 -0.48
N LEU A 427 -45.87 0.46 -0.40
CA LEU A 427 -46.75 -0.53 -1.01
C LEU A 427 -46.95 -0.25 -2.52
N PRO A 428 -47.26 -1.29 -3.32
CA PRO A 428 -47.58 -1.12 -4.74
C PRO A 428 -48.97 -0.51 -4.89
N ALA A 429 -49.06 0.82 -5.02
CA ALA A 429 -50.26 1.58 -5.28
C ALA A 429 -49.97 2.72 -6.28
N VAL A 430 -51.03 3.33 -6.85
CA VAL A 430 -50.90 4.47 -7.77
C VAL A 430 -50.28 5.69 -7.08
N HIS A 431 -50.62 5.90 -5.80
CA HIS A 431 -50.01 6.91 -4.94
C HIS A 431 -48.98 6.31 -3.98
N TYR A 432 -48.21 7.17 -3.31
CA TYR A 432 -47.31 6.76 -2.22
C TYR A 432 -48.13 6.28 -1.01
N GLN A 433 -48.32 4.96 -0.89
CA GLN A 433 -49.02 4.31 0.21
C GLN A 433 -48.04 3.65 1.17
N HIS A 434 -48.23 3.89 2.48
CA HIS A 434 -47.38 3.39 3.55
C HIS A 434 -48.25 2.95 4.74
N GLU A 435 -48.05 1.71 5.20
CA GLU A 435 -48.74 1.15 6.39
C GLU A 435 -47.77 0.84 7.53
N GLU A 436 -46.47 0.84 7.24
CA GLU A 436 -45.40 0.62 8.20
C GLU A 436 -44.29 1.65 7.97
N VAL A 437 -43.53 1.97 9.01
CA VAL A 437 -42.34 2.81 8.90
C VAL A 437 -41.20 2.00 8.30
N GLY A 438 -40.66 2.50 7.18
CA GLY A 438 -39.44 1.96 6.55
C GLY A 438 -38.25 2.90 6.70
N TYR A 439 -37.22 2.62 5.91
CA TYR A 439 -35.92 3.31 5.92
C TYR A 439 -35.45 3.58 4.49
N ASN A 440 -34.44 4.44 4.35
CA ASN A 440 -33.71 4.59 3.10
C ASN A 440 -32.36 3.88 3.19
N TYR A 441 -32.39 2.56 3.00
CA TYR A 441 -31.22 1.70 3.19
C TYR A 441 -30.79 0.95 1.94
N ARG A 442 -31.38 1.20 0.77
CA ARG A 442 -30.95 0.53 -0.47
C ARG A 442 -29.56 1.00 -0.94
N LEU A 443 -28.79 0.07 -1.50
CA LEU A 443 -27.48 0.36 -2.10
C LEU A 443 -27.65 1.01 -3.48
N SER A 444 -26.80 1.99 -3.80
CA SER A 444 -26.71 2.60 -5.14
C SER A 444 -26.28 1.58 -6.20
N ASN A 445 -26.90 1.63 -7.38
CA ASN A 445 -26.53 0.82 -8.54
C ASN A 445 -25.08 1.04 -9.00
N LEU A 446 -24.57 2.27 -8.87
CA LEU A 446 -23.15 2.58 -9.12
C LEU A 446 -22.23 1.83 -8.15
N LEU A 447 -22.60 1.82 -6.88
CA LEU A 447 -21.79 1.17 -5.83
C LEU A 447 -21.90 -0.36 -5.91
N ALA A 448 -23.06 -0.89 -6.29
CA ALA A 448 -23.23 -2.30 -6.57
C ALA A 448 -22.35 -2.75 -7.75
N ALA A 449 -22.22 -1.93 -8.80
CA ALA A 449 -21.31 -2.21 -9.92
C ALA A 449 -19.84 -2.35 -9.47
N VAL A 450 -19.37 -1.46 -8.59
CA VAL A 450 -18.05 -1.59 -7.95
C VAL A 450 -17.96 -2.89 -7.13
N GLY A 451 -19.01 -3.20 -6.37
CA GLY A 451 -19.11 -4.43 -5.57
C GLY A 451 -18.94 -5.69 -6.40
N ARG A 452 -19.67 -5.80 -7.51
CA ARG A 452 -19.56 -6.91 -8.47
C ARG A 452 -18.13 -7.09 -8.95
N GLY A 453 -17.47 -5.99 -9.35
CA GLY A 453 -16.07 -6.04 -9.76
C GLY A 453 -15.14 -6.53 -8.66
N GLN A 454 -15.35 -6.10 -7.42
CA GLN A 454 -14.54 -6.57 -6.28
C GLN A 454 -14.77 -8.05 -5.95
N LEU A 455 -16.00 -8.57 -6.08
CA LEU A 455 -16.30 -9.99 -5.82
C LEU A 455 -15.44 -10.92 -6.67
N THR A 456 -15.19 -10.55 -7.94
CA THR A 456 -14.36 -11.35 -8.86
C THR A 456 -12.94 -11.61 -8.37
N LYS A 457 -12.44 -10.76 -7.45
CA LYS A 457 -11.08 -10.83 -6.90
C LYS A 457 -11.04 -11.32 -5.45
N LEU A 458 -12.18 -11.67 -4.85
CA LEU A 458 -12.23 -11.99 -3.42
C LEU A 458 -11.22 -13.08 -3.02
N SER A 459 -11.18 -14.21 -3.73
CA SER A 459 -10.27 -15.31 -3.41
C SER A 459 -8.80 -14.89 -3.48
N GLN A 460 -8.43 -14.07 -4.47
CA GLN A 460 -7.06 -13.53 -4.60
C GLN A 460 -6.73 -12.57 -3.45
N LYS A 461 -7.68 -11.73 -3.04
CA LYS A 461 -7.52 -10.81 -1.92
C LYS A 461 -7.37 -11.56 -0.59
N VAL A 462 -8.16 -12.61 -0.37
CA VAL A 462 -8.03 -13.50 0.80
C VAL A 462 -6.66 -14.17 0.84
N GLN A 463 -6.21 -14.74 -0.29
CA GLN A 463 -4.89 -15.34 -0.39
C GLN A 463 -3.79 -14.32 -0.06
N LYS A 464 -3.85 -13.12 -0.65
CA LYS A 464 -2.87 -12.05 -0.39
C LYS A 464 -2.84 -11.60 1.07
N LYS A 465 -4.01 -11.48 1.72
CA LYS A 465 -4.12 -11.17 3.16
C LYS A 465 -3.44 -12.23 4.02
N ARG A 466 -3.65 -13.51 3.70
CA ARG A 466 -3.00 -14.64 4.39
C ARG A 466 -1.49 -14.68 4.14
N GLU A 467 -1.02 -14.37 2.94
CA GLU A 467 0.41 -14.23 2.64
C GLU A 467 1.05 -13.12 3.51
N ILE A 468 0.41 -11.96 3.59
CA ILE A 468 0.85 -10.85 4.44
C ILE A 468 0.92 -11.29 5.91
N PHE A 469 -0.13 -11.93 6.42
CA PHE A 469 -0.16 -12.50 7.77
C PHE A 469 1.01 -13.47 8.02
N ASN A 470 1.23 -14.42 7.11
CA ASN A 470 2.30 -15.41 7.22
C ASN A 470 3.69 -14.76 7.25
N THR A 471 3.93 -13.72 6.44
CA THR A 471 5.19 -12.97 6.49
C THR A 471 5.39 -12.28 7.83
N TYR A 472 4.36 -11.68 8.44
CA TYR A 472 4.48 -11.13 9.79
C TYR A 472 4.79 -12.22 10.82
N CYS A 473 4.08 -13.35 10.78
CA CYS A 473 4.32 -14.48 11.68
C CYS A 473 5.77 -15.00 11.59
N ASN A 474 6.26 -15.24 10.37
CA ASN A 474 7.62 -15.73 10.16
C ASN A 474 8.70 -14.79 10.73
N GLU A 475 8.45 -13.48 10.68
CA GLU A 475 9.44 -12.46 11.06
C GLU A 475 9.34 -12.02 12.52
N LEU A 476 8.18 -12.22 13.17
CA LEU A 476 7.89 -11.66 14.49
C LEU A 476 7.58 -12.72 15.56
N SER A 477 7.18 -13.95 15.20
CA SER A 477 6.86 -15.00 16.19
C SER A 477 8.08 -15.50 16.96
N MET A 478 9.30 -15.18 16.51
CA MET A 478 10.54 -15.50 17.23
C MET A 478 10.75 -14.64 18.50
N PHE A 479 10.05 -13.52 18.64
CA PHE A 479 10.18 -12.64 19.79
C PHE A 479 9.29 -13.12 20.94
N GLN A 480 9.90 -13.37 22.10
CA GLN A 480 9.17 -13.78 23.30
C GLN A 480 8.15 -12.71 23.70
N GLY A 481 6.90 -13.12 23.90
CA GLY A 481 5.79 -12.22 24.24
C GLY A 481 5.09 -11.59 23.04
N ILE A 482 5.41 -12.00 21.80
CA ILE A 482 4.58 -11.72 20.62
C ILE A 482 3.75 -12.95 20.30
N GLU A 483 2.43 -12.80 20.28
CA GLU A 483 1.50 -13.87 19.89
C GLU A 483 0.49 -13.35 18.89
N PHE A 484 0.35 -14.02 17.74
CA PHE A 484 -0.64 -13.65 16.73
C PHE A 484 -2.03 -14.16 17.10
N MET A 485 -3.07 -13.52 16.56
CA MET A 485 -4.44 -14.01 16.69
C MET A 485 -4.51 -15.48 16.21
N PRO A 486 -4.91 -16.42 17.08
CA PRO A 486 -4.96 -17.83 16.75
C PRO A 486 -5.96 -18.11 15.63
N GLU A 487 -5.67 -19.14 14.83
CA GLU A 487 -6.61 -19.68 13.85
C GLU A 487 -7.20 -20.97 14.39
N MET A 488 -8.54 -21.03 14.48
CA MET A 488 -9.24 -22.22 14.96
C MET A 488 -9.03 -23.39 13.98
N THR A 489 -8.89 -24.61 14.52
CA THR A 489 -8.88 -25.83 13.71
C THR A 489 -10.15 -25.94 12.86
N ASP A 490 -10.03 -26.40 11.61
CA ASP A 490 -11.11 -26.47 10.62
C ASP A 490 -11.73 -25.12 10.21
N ALA A 491 -11.16 -23.99 10.64
CA ALA A 491 -11.50 -22.68 10.14
C ALA A 491 -10.52 -22.22 9.05
N TYR A 492 -11.01 -21.43 8.12
CA TYR A 492 -10.20 -20.71 7.15
C TYR A 492 -10.46 -19.21 7.34
N SER A 493 -9.56 -18.52 8.05
CA SER A 493 -9.69 -17.08 8.25
C SER A 493 -9.28 -16.29 7.02
N THR A 494 -9.96 -15.18 6.74
CA THR A 494 -9.55 -14.26 5.68
C THR A 494 -8.36 -13.39 6.09
N LYS A 495 -8.05 -13.36 7.39
CA LYS A 495 -7.07 -12.45 7.98
C LYS A 495 -7.30 -11.00 7.52
N TRP A 496 -8.56 -10.52 7.59
CA TRP A 496 -8.92 -9.17 7.15
C TRP A 496 -7.93 -8.13 7.70
N LEU A 497 -7.62 -8.25 8.99
CA LEU A 497 -6.49 -7.58 9.63
C LEU A 497 -5.59 -8.62 10.30
N THR A 498 -4.27 -8.48 10.09
CA THR A 498 -3.27 -9.18 10.88
C THR A 498 -3.25 -8.57 12.27
N CYS A 499 -3.56 -9.38 13.28
CA CYS A 499 -3.61 -8.96 14.67
C CYS A 499 -2.63 -9.78 15.51
N MET A 500 -1.99 -9.13 16.47
CA MET A 500 -1.10 -9.76 17.45
C MET A 500 -1.25 -9.09 18.82
N ILE A 501 -0.91 -9.81 19.89
CA ILE A 501 -0.77 -9.28 21.25
C ILE A 501 0.70 -9.16 21.63
N ILE A 502 0.98 -8.18 22.51
CA ILE A 502 2.30 -7.90 23.06
C ILE A 502 2.22 -8.09 24.57
N ASP A 503 2.85 -9.14 25.08
CA ASP A 503 3.02 -9.33 26.52
C ASP A 503 4.09 -8.36 27.04
N GLN A 504 3.64 -7.31 27.73
CA GLN A 504 4.50 -6.30 28.32
C GLN A 504 5.47 -6.86 29.36
N LYS A 505 5.12 -7.94 30.08
CA LYS A 505 6.01 -8.54 31.08
C LYS A 505 7.22 -9.20 30.43
N LEU A 506 7.02 -9.81 29.27
CA LEU A 506 8.06 -10.51 28.52
C LEU A 506 8.86 -9.55 27.64
N THR A 507 8.17 -8.69 26.88
CA THR A 507 8.81 -7.75 25.94
C THR A 507 9.39 -6.50 26.60
N LYS A 508 9.00 -6.20 27.85
CA LYS A 508 9.31 -4.96 28.59
C LYS A 508 8.81 -3.67 27.93
N ILE A 509 8.09 -3.76 26.82
CA ILE A 509 7.45 -2.63 26.14
C ILE A 509 5.94 -2.84 26.11
N ASN A 510 5.17 -1.75 26.12
CA ASN A 510 3.73 -1.84 25.94
C ASN A 510 3.36 -1.64 24.45
N ARG A 511 2.14 -2.04 24.10
CA ARG A 511 1.57 -1.88 22.75
C ARG A 511 1.62 -0.45 22.23
N ASN A 512 1.46 0.55 23.10
CA ASN A 512 1.40 1.95 22.68
C ASN A 512 2.75 2.47 22.18
N LEU A 513 3.88 2.00 22.74
CA LEU A 513 5.21 2.37 22.22
C LEU A 513 5.42 1.91 20.77
N ILE A 514 4.90 0.73 20.40
CA ILE A 514 4.93 0.25 19.02
C ILE A 514 4.02 1.12 18.13
N LEU A 515 2.79 1.43 18.59
CA LEU A 515 1.89 2.34 17.85
C LEU A 515 2.53 3.71 17.61
N GLU A 516 3.17 4.30 18.62
CA GLU A 516 3.86 5.58 18.51
C GLU A 516 5.06 5.50 17.54
N ALA A 517 5.83 4.41 17.57
CA ALA A 517 6.93 4.19 16.64
C ALA A 517 6.43 4.06 15.19
N MET A 518 5.32 3.34 14.97
CA MET A 518 4.67 3.21 13.67
C MET A 518 4.13 4.55 13.18
N GLN A 519 3.46 5.31 14.05
CA GLN A 519 2.93 6.63 13.71
C GLN A 519 4.04 7.62 13.32
N LYS A 520 5.17 7.63 14.04
CA LYS A 520 6.36 8.46 13.69
C LYS A 520 6.92 8.15 12.30
N GLN A 521 6.63 6.97 11.77
CA GLN A 521 7.07 6.50 10.45
C GLN A 521 5.94 6.51 9.42
N ASN A 522 4.84 7.24 9.66
CA ASN A 522 3.65 7.27 8.80
C ASN A 522 3.07 5.88 8.48
N ILE A 523 3.08 4.99 9.47
CA ILE A 523 2.48 3.66 9.38
C ILE A 523 1.24 3.63 10.26
N GLU A 524 0.08 3.44 9.64
CA GLU A 524 -1.16 3.26 10.35
C GLU A 524 -1.22 1.86 10.97
N ALA A 525 -1.24 1.80 12.29
CA ALA A 525 -1.67 0.64 13.05
C ALA A 525 -2.71 1.09 14.07
N ARG A 526 -3.53 0.15 14.53
CA ARG A 526 -4.62 0.45 15.46
C ARG A 526 -4.57 -0.53 16.63
N PRO A 527 -5.05 -0.11 17.80
CA PRO A 527 -5.49 -1.06 18.81
C PRO A 527 -6.45 -2.10 18.22
N VAL A 528 -6.43 -3.32 18.78
CA VAL A 528 -7.62 -4.18 18.76
C VAL A 528 -8.84 -3.38 19.26
N TRP A 529 -10.05 -3.78 18.89
CA TRP A 529 -11.26 -3.04 19.24
C TRP A 529 -11.36 -2.82 20.76
N LYS A 530 -11.74 -1.61 21.15
CA LYS A 530 -12.08 -1.34 22.55
C LYS A 530 -13.43 -2.01 22.85
N PRO A 531 -13.52 -2.94 23.81
CA PRO A 531 -14.73 -3.69 24.09
C PRO A 531 -15.90 -2.76 24.39
N LEU A 532 -17.07 -3.09 23.87
CA LEU A 532 -18.27 -2.26 23.98
C LEU A 532 -18.70 -2.02 25.42
N HIS A 533 -18.54 -2.99 26.33
CA HIS A 533 -18.82 -2.80 27.75
C HIS A 533 -17.96 -1.72 28.43
N LEU A 534 -16.80 -1.35 27.83
CA LEU A 534 -15.95 -0.24 28.30
C LEU A 534 -16.26 1.10 27.62
N GLN A 535 -17.19 1.14 26.67
CA GLN A 535 -17.52 2.37 25.96
C GLN A 535 -18.51 3.21 26.76
N PRO A 536 -18.31 4.53 26.88
CA PRO A 536 -19.20 5.40 27.64
C PRO A 536 -20.67 5.35 27.19
N VAL A 537 -20.93 5.16 25.89
CA VAL A 537 -22.31 5.03 25.35
C VAL A 537 -23.06 3.80 25.88
N TYR A 538 -22.33 2.77 26.30
CA TYR A 538 -22.85 1.54 26.88
C TYR A 538 -22.62 1.44 28.38
N LYS A 539 -22.34 2.57 29.04
CA LYS A 539 -22.21 2.61 30.49
C LYS A 539 -23.45 2.00 31.14
N ASN A 540 -23.22 1.17 32.16
CA ASN A 540 -24.24 0.42 32.91
C ASN A 540 -24.97 -0.69 32.13
N LYS A 541 -24.60 -0.99 30.88
CA LYS A 541 -25.13 -2.19 30.21
C LYS A 541 -24.46 -3.45 30.77
N PRO A 542 -25.19 -4.56 30.97
CA PRO A 542 -24.61 -5.77 31.55
C PRO A 542 -23.50 -6.36 30.68
N PHE A 543 -22.50 -6.96 31.32
CA PHE A 543 -21.41 -7.66 30.68
C PHE A 543 -21.18 -9.01 31.38
N ILE A 544 -21.15 -10.08 30.61
CA ILE A 544 -21.05 -11.45 31.10
C ILE A 544 -19.69 -12.04 30.70
N THR A 545 -18.91 -12.42 31.71
CA THR A 545 -17.65 -13.16 31.58
C THR A 545 -17.62 -14.38 32.50
N ILE A 546 -16.79 -15.35 32.14
CA ILE A 546 -16.44 -16.52 32.97
C ILE A 546 -15.16 -16.29 33.79
N GLN A 547 -14.46 -15.19 33.57
CA GLN A 547 -13.24 -14.86 34.31
C GLN A 547 -13.59 -14.36 35.71
N GLU A 548 -12.83 -14.75 36.72
CA GLU A 548 -12.99 -14.24 38.09
C GLU A 548 -12.55 -12.78 38.20
N ASN A 549 -11.49 -12.41 37.48
CA ASN A 549 -10.88 -11.08 37.49
C ASN A 549 -10.60 -10.58 36.06
N GLY A 550 -11.21 -9.46 35.70
CA GLY A 550 -11.09 -8.86 34.36
C GLY A 550 -11.85 -9.64 33.29
N SER A 551 -11.44 -9.50 32.03
CA SER A 551 -12.06 -10.19 30.90
C SER A 551 -11.06 -10.47 29.79
N VAL A 552 -11.38 -11.44 28.92
CA VAL A 552 -10.53 -11.75 27.75
C VAL A 552 -10.55 -10.57 26.78
N ALA A 553 -11.73 -9.97 26.55
CA ALA A 553 -11.87 -8.82 25.67
C ALA A 553 -11.00 -7.62 26.12
N GLU A 554 -10.97 -7.30 27.43
CA GLU A 554 -10.11 -6.24 27.98
C GLU A 554 -8.63 -6.54 27.80
N HIS A 555 -8.22 -7.80 28.05
CA HIS A 555 -6.85 -8.24 27.87
C HIS A 555 -6.39 -8.10 26.41
N LEU A 556 -7.23 -8.53 25.46
CA LEU A 556 -6.97 -8.41 24.02
C LEU A 556 -6.88 -6.94 23.59
N PHE A 557 -7.75 -6.07 24.08
CA PHE A 557 -7.68 -4.63 23.77
C PHE A 557 -6.43 -3.94 24.30
N LYS A 558 -6.06 -4.26 25.55
CA LYS A 558 -4.91 -3.66 26.24
C LYS A 558 -3.59 -4.00 25.53
N ASN A 559 -3.46 -5.24 25.07
CA ASN A 559 -2.20 -5.76 24.55
C ASN A 559 -2.17 -5.92 23.02
N GLY A 560 -3.33 -5.89 22.35
CA GLY A 560 -3.48 -6.24 20.94
C GLY A 560 -3.29 -5.09 19.97
N ILE A 561 -2.67 -5.34 18.83
CA ILE A 561 -2.45 -4.39 17.74
C ILE A 561 -2.89 -5.00 16.41
N CYS A 562 -3.57 -4.21 15.59
CA CYS A 562 -3.89 -4.49 14.20
C CYS A 562 -2.82 -3.85 13.30
N LEU A 563 -2.20 -4.65 12.44
CA LEU A 563 -1.11 -4.24 11.55
C LEU A 563 -1.60 -3.96 10.13
N PRO A 564 -0.89 -3.12 9.35
CA PRO A 564 -1.12 -2.95 7.92
C PRO A 564 -1.25 -4.28 7.19
N SER A 565 -2.41 -4.46 6.58
CA SER A 565 -2.85 -5.70 5.94
C SER A 565 -3.48 -5.44 4.57
N GLY A 566 -3.36 -4.24 3.99
CA GLY A 566 -3.91 -3.95 2.66
C GLY A 566 -3.40 -4.92 1.58
N THR A 567 -4.26 -5.32 0.63
CA THR A 567 -3.83 -6.23 -0.45
C THR A 567 -2.81 -5.59 -1.40
N SER A 568 -2.79 -4.26 -1.46
CA SER A 568 -1.78 -3.45 -2.16
C SER A 568 -0.46 -3.29 -1.40
N LEU A 569 -0.35 -3.81 -0.16
CA LEU A 569 0.87 -3.70 0.64
C LEU A 569 2.03 -4.42 -0.06
N THR A 570 3.04 -3.65 -0.43
CA THR A 570 4.23 -4.16 -1.11
C THR A 570 5.19 -4.83 -0.13
N THR A 571 6.07 -5.69 -0.63
CA THR A 571 7.11 -6.34 0.18
C THR A 571 8.03 -5.31 0.86
N ILE A 572 8.31 -4.18 0.22
CA ILE A 572 9.17 -3.12 0.77
C ILE A 572 8.45 -2.42 1.94
N GLU A 573 7.18 -2.07 1.76
CA GLU A 573 6.36 -1.47 2.81
C GLU A 573 6.20 -2.42 3.99
N GLN A 574 5.88 -3.69 3.75
CA GLN A 574 5.75 -4.68 4.82
C GLN A 574 7.06 -4.87 5.59
N LYS A 575 8.21 -4.90 4.90
CA LYS A 575 9.53 -4.92 5.55
C LYS A 575 9.76 -3.67 6.41
N ARG A 576 9.29 -2.49 5.97
CA ARG A 576 9.33 -1.25 6.78
C ARG A 576 8.52 -1.40 8.07
N VAL A 577 7.30 -1.95 7.97
CA VAL A 577 6.45 -2.23 9.15
C VAL A 577 7.17 -3.16 10.12
N ILE A 578 7.70 -4.28 9.62
CA ILE A 578 8.42 -5.28 10.43
C ILE A 578 9.66 -4.67 11.08
N HIS A 579 10.44 -3.89 10.35
CA HIS A 579 11.63 -3.23 10.87
C HIS A 579 11.28 -2.28 12.03
N VAL A 580 10.23 -1.47 11.90
CA VAL A 580 9.79 -0.58 12.98
C VAL A 580 9.40 -1.36 14.24
N ILE A 581 8.71 -2.49 14.09
CA ILE A 581 8.35 -3.37 15.22
C ILE A 581 9.60 -3.97 15.87
N LYS A 582 10.53 -4.52 15.08
CA LYS A 582 11.79 -5.11 15.58
C LYS A 582 12.66 -4.07 16.30
N SER A 583 12.76 -2.86 15.76
CA SER A 583 13.48 -1.74 16.37
C SER A 583 12.85 -1.31 17.69
N ALA A 584 11.51 -1.24 17.77
CA ALA A 584 10.80 -0.95 19.01
C ALA A 584 10.99 -2.03 20.08
N LEU A 585 11.13 -3.30 19.68
CA LEU A 585 11.45 -4.43 20.55
C LEU A 585 12.93 -4.48 21.01
N GLY A 586 13.75 -3.49 20.62
CA GLY A 586 15.12 -3.35 21.09
C GLY A 586 16.19 -4.05 20.26
N GLN A 587 15.89 -4.43 19.00
CA GLN A 587 16.92 -4.90 18.07
C GLN A 587 17.37 -3.79 17.11
N ASN A 588 18.58 -3.27 17.34
CA ASN A 588 19.37 -2.58 16.31
C ASN A 588 19.96 -3.62 15.35
N GLN A 589 19.42 -3.74 14.13
CA GLN A 589 20.24 -4.21 13.01
C GLN A 589 21.18 -3.04 12.64
N SER A 590 22.52 -3.07 12.70
CA SER A 590 23.50 -4.15 12.60
C SER A 590 23.12 -5.14 11.50
N GLU A 591 23.73 -5.00 10.32
CA GLU A 591 23.49 -5.77 9.08
C GLU A 591 22.49 -5.16 8.09
N VAL A 592 22.85 -3.98 7.58
CA VAL A 592 22.82 -3.75 6.12
C VAL A 592 24.27 -3.46 5.72
N THR A 593 25.05 -4.54 5.56
CA THR A 593 26.38 -4.53 4.93
C THR A 593 26.30 -5.30 3.63
#